data_AF-A0A9P0K852-F1
#
_entry.id   AF-A0A9P0K852-F1
#
_cell.length_a   1.000
_cell.length_b   1.000
_cell.length_c   1.000
_cell.angle_alpha   90.00
_cell.angle_beta   90.00
_cell.angle_gamma   90.00
#
_symmetry.space_group_name_H-M   'P 1'
#
loop_
_entity.id
_entity.type
_entity.pdbx_description
1 polymer ?
#
loop_
_entity_poly.entity_id
_entity_poly.type
_entity_poly.pdbx_seq_one_letter_code
_entity_poly.pdbx_strand_id
1 'polypeptide(L)'
;MDGKHIDIIPPRNSGSYYFNYKGKHSMVLLAIVDANYRFLLVDFGTNGRVSDGGVLQNTRIYEKLVEKNLHIPPPDDVTENFKNVPYVFVTDDAFPLTTEILKPFRQAFLDSAKKEAYS
;
A
#
# COMPACT_ATOMS: atom_id res chain seq x y z
N MET A 1 2.29 -4.51 1.35
CA MET A 1 2.56 -3.45 0.38
C MET A 1 2.61 -2.15 1.14
N ASP A 2 3.63 -1.35 0.90
CA ASP A 2 3.86 -0.13 1.66
C ASP A 2 4.54 0.94 0.78
N GLY A 3 4.28 2.20 1.13
CA GLY A 3 4.88 3.36 0.50
C GLY A 3 5.91 4.02 1.41
N LYS A 4 7.04 4.43 0.85
CA LYS A 4 8.09 5.15 1.59
C LYS A 4 8.53 6.38 0.86
N HIS A 5 8.44 7.53 1.53
CA HIS A 5 9.07 8.76 1.07
C HIS A 5 10.59 8.67 1.23
N ILE A 6 11.30 8.77 0.11
CA ILE A 6 12.75 8.89 0.06
C ILE A 6 13.09 10.36 -0.14
N ASP A 7 13.81 10.95 0.82
CA ASP A 7 14.24 12.34 0.77
C ASP A 7 15.16 12.56 -0.44
N ILE A 8 14.94 13.66 -1.17
CA ILE A 8 15.75 14.02 -2.35
C ILE A 8 16.16 15.49 -2.29
N ILE A 9 17.21 15.81 -3.05
CA ILE A 9 17.49 17.19 -3.47
C ILE A 9 16.72 17.41 -4.77
N PRO A 10 15.66 18.23 -4.79
CA PRO A 10 14.88 18.44 -5.99
C PRO A 10 15.69 19.25 -7.03
N PRO A 11 15.41 19.09 -8.33
CA PRO A 11 15.95 19.98 -9.36
C PRO A 11 15.64 21.45 -9.07
N ARG A 12 16.50 22.36 -9.56
CA ARG A 12 16.26 23.80 -9.42
C ARG A 12 14.89 24.17 -10.00
N ASN A 13 14.23 25.13 -9.36
CA ASN A 13 12.91 25.64 -9.75
C ASN A 13 11.76 24.61 -9.69
N SER A 14 11.91 23.52 -8.93
CA SER A 14 10.83 22.53 -8.75
C SER A 14 9.66 23.02 -7.88
N GLY A 15 9.79 24.17 -7.21
CA GLY A 15 8.77 24.68 -6.28
C GLY A 15 8.36 23.63 -5.25
N SER A 16 7.05 23.44 -5.07
CA SER A 16 6.49 22.42 -4.15
C SER A 16 6.23 21.06 -4.80
N TYR A 17 6.71 20.81 -6.02
CA TYR A 17 6.40 19.58 -6.76
C TYR A 17 6.79 18.31 -6.02
N TYR A 18 7.96 18.30 -5.35
CA TYR A 18 8.42 17.17 -4.53
C TYR A 18 8.10 17.33 -3.04
N PHE A 19 7.45 18.42 -2.63
CA PHE A 19 7.27 18.75 -1.22
C PHE A 19 6.15 17.90 -0.61
N ASN A 20 6.52 17.06 0.35
CA ASN A 20 5.62 16.13 1.02
C ASN A 20 4.98 16.76 2.27
N TYR A 21 4.02 16.04 2.85
CA TYR A 21 3.33 16.47 4.07
C TYR A 21 4.22 16.53 5.33
N LYS A 22 5.43 15.94 5.28
CA LYS A 22 6.43 15.99 6.36
C LYS A 22 7.37 17.19 6.24
N GLY A 23 7.07 18.13 5.32
CA GLY A 23 7.86 19.35 5.15
C GLY A 23 9.20 19.14 4.44
N LYS A 24 9.35 18.04 3.69
CA LYS A 24 10.58 17.71 2.96
C LYS A 24 10.32 17.47 1.49
N HIS A 25 11.35 17.57 0.67
CA HIS A 25 11.29 17.11 -0.71
C HIS A 25 11.57 15.60 -0.78
N SER A 26 10.69 14.85 -1.42
CA SER A 26 10.83 13.40 -1.55
C SER A 26 10.27 12.86 -2.85
N MET A 27 10.65 11.63 -3.18
CA MET A 27 9.96 10.75 -4.13
C MET A 27 9.42 9.54 -3.37
N VAL A 28 8.32 8.97 -3.84
CA VAL A 28 7.71 7.79 -3.24
C VAL A 28 8.33 6.54 -3.85
N LEU A 29 8.72 5.63 -2.96
CA LEU A 29 9.05 4.23 -3.24
C LEU A 29 7.84 3.39 -2.84
N LEU A 30 7.20 2.71 -3.80
CA LEU A 30 6.17 1.72 -3.53
C LEU A 30 6.79 0.33 -3.63
N ALA A 31 6.57 -0.51 -2.61
CA ALA A 31 7.06 -1.88 -2.61
C ALA A 31 5.96 -2.89 -2.26
N ILE A 32 6.00 -4.02 -2.98
CA ILE A 32 5.20 -5.21 -2.69
C ILE A 32 6.16 -6.35 -2.39
N VAL A 33 5.96 -7.00 -1.25
CA VAL A 33 6.77 -8.12 -0.79
C VAL A 33 5.89 -9.33 -0.53
N ASP A 34 6.44 -10.52 -0.74
CA ASP A 34 5.80 -11.76 -0.32
C ASP A 34 6.01 -12.06 1.17
N ALA A 35 5.44 -13.16 1.66
CA ALA A 35 5.56 -13.59 3.06
C ALA A 35 7.01 -13.96 3.46
N ASN A 36 7.92 -14.15 2.51
CA ASN A 36 9.34 -14.42 2.75
C ASN A 36 10.19 -13.15 2.63
N TYR A 37 9.56 -11.97 2.66
CA TYR A 37 10.20 -10.66 2.51
C TYR A 37 10.94 -10.47 1.19
N ARG A 38 10.56 -11.20 0.14
CA ARG A 38 11.12 -11.00 -1.21
C ARG A 38 10.32 -9.94 -1.94
N PHE A 39 11.01 -8.99 -2.54
CA PHE A 39 10.38 -7.99 -3.39
C PHE A 39 9.76 -8.65 -4.62
N LEU A 40 8.44 -8.55 -4.73
CA LEU A 40 7.68 -8.91 -5.93
C LEU A 40 7.64 -7.73 -6.91
N LEU A 41 7.61 -6.51 -6.36
CA LEU A 41 7.60 -5.28 -7.13
C LEU A 41 8.22 -4.14 -6.32
N VAL A 42 8.97 -3.30 -7.01
CA VAL A 42 9.44 -2.00 -6.52
C VAL A 42 9.19 -0.97 -7.62
N ASP A 43 8.49 0.10 -7.29
CA ASP A 43 8.28 1.26 -8.15
C ASP A 43 8.82 2.51 -7.44
N PHE A 44 9.58 3.32 -8.16
CA PHE A 44 10.19 4.53 -7.62
C PHE A 44 10.16 5.67 -8.63
N GLY A 45 9.88 6.88 -8.15
CA GLY A 45 10.02 8.10 -8.95
C GLY A 45 8.75 8.95 -9.01
N THR A 46 7.65 8.49 -8.42
CA THR A 46 6.48 9.35 -8.23
C THR A 46 6.83 10.45 -7.23
N ASN A 47 6.47 11.70 -7.52
CA ASN A 47 6.80 12.81 -6.63
C ASN A 47 6.12 12.66 -5.27
N GLY A 48 6.79 13.11 -4.21
CA GLY A 48 6.39 12.93 -2.81
C GLY A 48 5.14 13.70 -2.37
N ARG A 49 4.44 14.37 -3.29
CA ARG A 49 3.15 15.00 -3.00
C ARG A 49 1.98 14.03 -3.18
N VAL A 50 2.17 12.99 -3.99
CA VAL A 50 1.15 11.97 -4.26
C VAL A 50 1.05 11.02 -3.07
N SER A 51 -0.18 10.64 -2.67
CA SER A 51 -0.41 9.65 -1.62
C SER A 51 -0.04 8.25 -2.10
N ASP A 52 0.27 7.33 -1.17
CA ASP A 52 0.66 5.97 -1.52
C ASP A 52 -0.42 5.22 -2.34
N GLY A 53 -1.70 5.44 -2.02
CA GLY A 53 -2.82 4.95 -2.84
C GLY A 53 -2.84 5.53 -4.27
N GLY A 54 -2.50 6.81 -4.43
CA GLY A 54 -2.38 7.44 -5.75
C GLY A 54 -1.16 6.94 -6.53
N VAL A 55 -0.05 6.63 -5.84
CA VAL A 55 1.12 5.99 -6.47
C VAL A 55 0.73 4.61 -6.98
N LEU A 56 0.07 3.78 -6.16
CA LEU A 56 -0.40 2.46 -6.56
C LEU A 56 -1.27 2.53 -7.81
N GLN A 57 -2.24 3.44 -7.87
CA GLN A 57 -3.15 3.59 -9.01
C GLN A 57 -2.43 3.87 -10.34
N ASN A 58 -1.23 4.43 -10.30
CA ASN A 58 -0.40 4.72 -11.47
C ASN A 58 0.60 3.61 -11.82
N THR A 59 0.49 2.43 -11.19
CA THR A 59 1.37 1.29 -11.47
C THR A 59 0.71 0.25 -12.36
N ARG A 60 1.52 -0.44 -13.17
CA ARG A 60 1.07 -1.57 -14.02
C ARG A 60 0.51 -2.74 -13.22
N ILE A 61 0.89 -2.88 -11.93
CA ILE A 61 0.32 -3.92 -11.08
C ILE A 61 -1.11 -3.61 -10.69
N TYR A 62 -1.45 -2.34 -10.46
CA TYR A 62 -2.82 -1.93 -10.19
C TYR A 62 -3.71 -2.10 -11.42
N GLU A 63 -3.22 -1.77 -12.63
CA GLU A 63 -3.93 -2.07 -13.88
C GLU A 63 -4.29 -3.56 -13.96
N LYS A 64 -3.29 -4.44 -13.78
CA LYS A 64 -3.52 -5.90 -13.78
C LYS A 64 -4.42 -6.38 -12.64
N LEU A 65 -4.39 -5.72 -11.49
CA LEU A 65 -5.27 -6.03 -10.36
C LEU A 65 -6.73 -5.76 -10.74
N VAL A 66 -7.01 -4.59 -11.31
CA VAL A 66 -8.34 -4.18 -11.76
C VAL A 66 -8.85 -5.06 -12.89
N GLU A 67 -7.98 -5.42 -13.85
CA GLU A 67 -8.30 -6.32 -14.96
C GLU A 67 -8.38 -7.81 -14.57
N LYS A 68 -8.16 -8.15 -13.29
CA LYS A 68 -8.09 -9.55 -12.79
C LYS A 68 -7.04 -10.41 -13.51
N ASN A 69 -5.96 -9.78 -13.98
CA ASN A 69 -4.87 -10.39 -14.74
C ASN A 69 -3.60 -10.64 -13.89
N LEU A 70 -3.70 -10.51 -12.56
CA LEU A 70 -2.64 -10.90 -11.63
C LEU A 70 -2.63 -12.40 -11.30
N HIS A 71 -3.63 -13.16 -11.75
CA HIS A 71 -3.75 -14.59 -11.51
C HIS A 71 -3.62 -14.94 -10.01
N ILE A 72 -4.26 -14.13 -9.15
CA ILE A 72 -4.34 -14.40 -7.71
C ILE A 72 -5.07 -15.75 -7.55
N PRO A 73 -4.53 -16.69 -6.75
CA PRO A 73 -5.18 -17.97 -6.53
C PRO A 73 -6.60 -17.79 -5.97
N PRO A 74 -7.53 -18.71 -6.26
CA PRO A 74 -8.82 -18.72 -5.57
C PRO A 74 -8.60 -18.87 -4.06
N PRO A 75 -9.59 -18.47 -3.23
CA PRO A 75 -9.53 -18.68 -1.80
C PRO A 75 -9.28 -20.16 -1.45
N ASP A 76 -8.56 -20.38 -0.35
CA ASP A 76 -8.18 -21.73 0.09
C ASP A 76 -8.41 -21.90 1.60
N ASP A 77 -8.47 -23.15 2.05
CA ASP A 77 -8.60 -23.50 3.46
C ASP A 77 -7.23 -23.33 4.15
N VAL A 78 -7.13 -22.41 5.10
CA VAL A 78 -5.91 -22.16 5.87
C VAL A 78 -5.82 -23.13 7.05
N THR A 79 -6.95 -23.40 7.71
CA THR A 79 -7.09 -24.40 8.76
C THR A 79 -8.50 -25.00 8.74
N GLU A 80 -8.75 -26.01 9.58
CA GLU A 80 -10.10 -26.58 9.75
C GLU A 80 -11.17 -25.53 10.12
N ASN A 81 -10.78 -24.49 10.85
CA ASN A 81 -11.66 -23.40 11.30
C ASN A 81 -11.64 -22.19 10.36
N PHE A 82 -10.64 -22.07 9.50
CA PHE A 82 -10.46 -20.96 8.57
C PHE A 82 -10.51 -21.48 7.14
N LYS A 83 -11.74 -21.71 6.68
CA LYS A 83 -12.03 -22.21 5.34
C LYS A 83 -12.29 -21.09 4.35
N ASN A 84 -11.96 -21.31 3.07
CA ASN A 84 -12.27 -20.42 1.96
C ASN A 84 -11.74 -18.98 2.18
N VAL A 85 -10.51 -18.84 2.68
CA VAL A 85 -9.89 -17.56 3.00
C VAL A 85 -9.24 -16.97 1.75
N PRO A 86 -9.58 -15.73 1.35
CA PRO A 86 -9.03 -15.12 0.15
C PRO A 86 -7.57 -14.70 0.33
N TYR A 87 -6.80 -14.77 -0.75
CA TYR A 87 -5.48 -14.13 -0.83
C TYR A 87 -5.64 -12.63 -1.03
N VAL A 88 -4.99 -11.84 -0.17
CA VAL A 88 -5.06 -10.37 -0.18
C VAL A 88 -3.69 -9.74 0.00
N PHE A 89 -3.51 -8.54 -0.56
CA PHE A 89 -2.40 -7.66 -0.23
C PHE A 89 -2.70 -6.91 1.06
N VAL A 90 -1.82 -7.02 2.05
CA VAL A 90 -1.93 -6.25 3.29
C VAL A 90 -1.23 -4.89 3.13
N THR A 91 -1.88 -3.81 3.57
CA THR A 91 -1.39 -2.43 3.44
C THR A 91 -1.57 -1.63 4.72
N ASP A 92 -1.09 -0.38 4.76
CA ASP A 92 -1.46 0.60 5.79
C ASP A 92 -2.81 1.32 5.45
N ASP A 93 -3.23 2.29 6.28
CA ASP A 93 -4.49 3.03 6.07
C ASP A 93 -4.46 3.99 4.86
N ALA A 94 -3.28 4.27 4.28
CA ALA A 94 -3.13 5.18 3.14
C ALA A 94 -3.67 4.59 1.83
N PHE A 95 -3.90 3.27 1.78
CA PHE A 95 -4.46 2.57 0.64
C PHE A 95 -5.99 2.38 0.75
N PRO A 96 -6.68 2.17 -0.38
CA PRO A 96 -8.11 1.83 -0.38
C PRO A 96 -8.35 0.39 0.07
N LEU A 97 -9.45 0.14 0.79
CA LEU A 97 -9.95 -1.20 1.07
C LEU A 97 -10.65 -1.75 -0.19
N THR A 98 -10.25 -2.94 -0.64
CA THR A 98 -10.86 -3.63 -1.80
C THR A 98 -10.97 -5.13 -1.53
N THR A 99 -11.51 -5.91 -2.47
CA THR A 99 -11.56 -7.37 -2.35
C THR A 99 -10.18 -8.03 -2.34
N GLU A 100 -9.18 -7.40 -2.96
CA GLU A 100 -7.80 -7.91 -3.02
C GLU A 100 -6.83 -7.15 -2.11
N ILE A 101 -7.25 -6.04 -1.49
CA ILE A 101 -6.40 -5.20 -0.64
C ILE A 101 -7.07 -5.04 0.73
N LEU A 102 -6.41 -5.57 1.74
CA LEU A 102 -6.80 -5.48 3.14
C LEU A 102 -5.95 -4.41 3.85
N LYS A 103 -6.63 -3.53 4.59
CA LYS A 103 -5.98 -2.52 5.42
C LYS A 103 -6.48 -2.55 6.86
N PRO A 104 -5.71 -2.02 7.82
CA PRO A 104 -6.11 -1.91 9.22
C PRO A 104 -7.47 -1.22 9.37
N PHE A 105 -8.24 -1.68 10.36
CA PHE A 105 -9.46 -1.00 10.74
C PHE A 105 -9.12 0.39 11.29
N ARG A 106 -9.86 1.41 10.85
CA ARG A 106 -9.57 2.78 11.26
C ARG A 106 -9.80 2.95 12.76
N GLN A 107 -8.73 3.28 13.48
CA GLN A 107 -8.77 3.45 14.94
C GLN A 107 -9.71 4.57 15.41
N ALA A 108 -10.04 5.52 14.55
CA ALA A 108 -11.02 6.58 14.84
C ALA A 108 -12.43 6.05 15.11
N PHE A 109 -12.76 4.84 14.65
CA PHE A 109 -14.05 4.17 14.87
C PHE A 109 -13.99 3.10 15.96
N LEU A 110 -12.90 3.02 16.71
CA LEU A 110 -12.74 2.07 17.80
C LEU A 110 -12.92 2.76 19.15
N ASP A 111 -13.78 2.19 20.00
CA ASP A 111 -13.86 2.53 21.41
C ASP A 111 -12.57 2.10 22.14
N SER A 112 -12.33 2.64 23.33
CA SER A 112 -11.09 2.45 24.11
C SER A 112 -10.68 0.98 24.27
N ALA A 113 -11.63 0.08 24.54
CA ALA A 113 -11.36 -1.36 24.71
C ALA A 113 -10.95 -2.07 23.41
N LYS A 114 -11.36 -1.55 22.25
CA LYS A 114 -10.98 -2.16 20.96
C LYS A 114 -9.64 -1.65 20.46
N LYS A 115 -9.19 -0.47 20.89
CA LYS A 115 -7.89 0.08 20.45
C LYS A 115 -6.72 -0.81 20.82
N GLU A 116 -6.69 -1.41 22.01
CA GLU A 116 -5.61 -2.33 22.44
C GLU A 116 -5.49 -3.60 21.59
N ALA A 117 -6.60 -4.09 20.99
CA ALA A 117 -6.60 -5.29 20.16
C ALA A 117 -6.16 -5.05 18.70
N TYR A 118 -6.13 -3.79 18.26
CA TYR A 118 -5.77 -3.37 16.90
C TYR A 118 -4.59 -2.36 16.89
N SER A 119 -3.83 -2.30 18.00
CA SER A 119 -2.55 -1.59 18.16
C SER A 119 -1.39 -2.50 17.80
#